data_AF-A0AA92UVN7-F1
#
_entry.id   AF-A0AA92UVN7-F1
#
_cell.length_a   1.000
_cell.length_b   1.000
_cell.length_c   1.000
_cell.angle_alpha   90.00
_cell.angle_beta   90.00
_cell.angle_gamma   90.00
#
_symmetry.space_group_name_H-M   'P 1'
#
loop_
_entity.id
_entity.type
_entity.pdbx_description
1 polymer ?
#
loop_
_entity_poly.entity_id
_entity_poly.type
_entity_poly.pdbx_seq_one_letter_code
_entity_poly.pdbx_strand_id
1 'polypeptide(L)'
;KPEDGAIYDVNTSANVENGSSVEVHSVFHKPVTTDDVVLSIIGSNDKKDSDGNDNPNYIEKTVFARTLKANETFNGDSLNISLENTEKLTNFSFEISSTSNVDWKNIGWQASVTYKDSANIEQTVAVPAHYNTFANALAEGKPYLTTATDTIMVVSPVLTLSDNSINGQVTLTAKTEDALIGKKSFNIENGILKADTLRFATTAGKNIWFEYSYPAAISNETVTSASVSILKDAAGLVTENVLAGFYAENDNLGFGMLYRGWGGFVYNSAEGRYAKPIDESLLKLP
;
A
#
# COMPACT_ATOMS: atom_id res chain seq x y z
N LYS A 1 -17.36 15.02 -3.84
CA LYS A 1 -18.16 13.77 -3.91
C LYS A 1 -17.16 12.63 -4.01
N PRO A 2 -17.28 11.53 -3.25
CA PRO A 2 -16.54 10.32 -3.60
C PRO A 2 -17.03 9.91 -4.98
N GLU A 3 -16.16 9.96 -5.98
CA GLU A 3 -16.42 9.31 -7.26
C GLU A 3 -16.08 7.83 -7.07
N ASP A 4 -17.05 6.96 -7.35
CA ASP A 4 -16.88 5.51 -7.29
C ASP A 4 -15.63 5.10 -8.06
N GLY A 5 -14.76 4.35 -7.38
CA GLY A 5 -13.56 3.77 -7.98
C GLY A 5 -13.23 2.49 -7.23
N ALA A 6 -12.98 1.42 -7.95
CA ALA A 6 -12.54 0.14 -7.42
C ALA A 6 -11.12 -0.15 -7.90
N ILE A 7 -10.32 -0.78 -7.06
CA ILE A 7 -9.08 -1.42 -7.46
C ILE A 7 -9.32 -2.93 -7.49
N TYR A 8 -8.80 -3.60 -8.51
CA TYR A 8 -8.82 -5.06 -8.57
C TYR A 8 -7.53 -5.56 -7.95
N ASP A 9 -7.61 -5.91 -6.67
CA ASP A 9 -6.50 -6.45 -5.89
C ASP A 9 -6.60 -7.98 -5.83
N VAL A 10 -5.52 -8.65 -6.22
CA VAL A 10 -5.42 -10.11 -6.17
C VAL A 10 -4.02 -10.48 -5.71
N ASN A 11 -3.91 -11.00 -4.49
CA ASN A 11 -2.66 -11.53 -3.97
C ASN A 11 -2.48 -12.98 -4.43
N THR A 12 -1.96 -13.14 -5.65
CA THR A 12 -1.66 -14.44 -6.27
C THR A 12 -0.26 -14.45 -6.85
N SER A 13 0.26 -15.66 -7.09
CA SER A 13 1.55 -15.88 -7.75
C SER A 13 1.39 -16.78 -8.97
N ALA A 14 2.24 -16.58 -9.98
CA ALA A 14 2.53 -17.63 -10.94
C ALA A 14 3.37 -18.71 -10.27
N ASN A 15 2.93 -19.96 -10.38
CA ASN A 15 3.75 -21.11 -10.03
C ASN A 15 4.53 -21.57 -11.28
N VAL A 16 5.84 -21.68 -11.16
CA VAL A 16 6.75 -22.10 -12.24
C VAL A 16 7.43 -23.41 -11.88
N GLU A 17 7.49 -24.32 -12.85
CA GLU A 17 8.09 -25.63 -12.62
C GLU A 17 9.60 -25.54 -12.36
N ASN A 18 10.07 -26.34 -11.39
CA ASN A 18 11.49 -26.59 -11.10
C ASN A 18 12.35 -25.34 -10.81
N GLY A 19 11.74 -24.18 -10.55
CA GLY A 19 12.48 -22.94 -10.37
C GLY A 19 13.25 -22.53 -11.62
N SER A 20 12.68 -22.77 -12.81
CA SER A 20 13.23 -22.33 -14.09
C SER A 20 13.53 -20.83 -14.10
N SER A 21 14.44 -20.40 -14.99
CA SER A 21 14.59 -18.98 -15.33
C SER A 21 13.26 -18.43 -15.85
N VAL A 22 12.95 -17.18 -15.49
CA VAL A 22 11.67 -16.58 -15.88
C VAL A 22 11.88 -15.28 -16.64
N GLU A 23 11.03 -15.06 -17.64
CA GLU A 23 10.89 -13.78 -18.33
C GLU A 23 9.57 -13.15 -17.89
N VAL A 24 9.66 -11.90 -17.45
CA VAL A 24 8.49 -11.12 -17.09
C VAL A 24 8.19 -10.14 -18.21
N HIS A 25 6.96 -10.18 -18.70
CA HIS A 25 6.41 -9.19 -19.62
C HIS A 25 5.29 -8.46 -18.92
N SER A 26 5.36 -7.13 -18.89
CA SER A 26 4.32 -6.34 -18.25
C SER A 26 4.03 -5.04 -18.99
N VAL A 27 2.80 -4.55 -18.81
CA VAL A 27 2.31 -3.26 -19.28
C VAL A 27 1.84 -2.47 -18.07
N PHE A 28 2.21 -1.20 -18.01
CA PHE A 28 1.94 -0.37 -16.85
C PHE A 28 1.36 0.99 -17.22
N HIS A 29 0.37 1.42 -16.43
CA HIS A 29 -0.25 2.74 -16.50
C HIS A 29 -0.13 3.44 -15.14
N LYS A 30 0.33 4.68 -15.17
CA LYS A 30 0.42 5.57 -14.01
C LYS A 30 0.38 7.03 -14.46
N PRO A 31 -0.58 7.83 -13.97
CA PRO A 31 -0.54 9.28 -14.14
C PRO A 31 0.42 9.93 -13.12
N VAL A 32 0.41 11.26 -13.05
CA VAL A 32 1.02 11.96 -11.92
C VAL A 32 0.31 11.52 -10.63
N THR A 33 1.10 11.21 -9.60
CA THR A 33 0.62 10.71 -8.31
C THR A 33 1.09 11.63 -7.19
N THR A 34 0.45 11.52 -6.02
CA THR A 34 0.80 12.25 -4.78
C THR A 34 1.87 11.55 -3.95
N ASP A 35 2.55 10.55 -4.50
CA ASP A 35 3.75 9.95 -3.93
C ASP A 35 4.43 9.09 -5.01
N ASP A 36 5.66 8.69 -4.77
CA ASP A 36 6.37 7.71 -5.60
C ASP A 36 5.65 6.35 -5.52
N VAL A 37 5.63 5.62 -6.62
CA VAL A 37 5.05 4.28 -6.73
C VAL A 37 6.17 3.28 -6.95
N VAL A 38 6.14 2.15 -6.27
CA VAL A 38 7.14 1.08 -6.42
C VAL A 38 6.46 -0.13 -7.06
N LEU A 39 7.06 -0.63 -8.13
CA LEU A 39 6.70 -1.91 -8.73
C LEU A 39 7.69 -2.96 -8.25
N SER A 40 7.18 -4.02 -7.63
CA SER A 40 7.97 -5.09 -7.05
C SER A 40 7.56 -6.44 -7.62
N ILE A 41 8.56 -7.29 -7.89
CA ILE A 41 8.34 -8.72 -8.15
C ILE A 41 8.90 -9.47 -6.95
N ILE A 42 8.06 -10.27 -6.33
CA ILE A 42 8.38 -11.05 -5.14
C ILE A 42 8.47 -12.51 -5.58
N GLY A 43 9.63 -13.12 -5.34
CA GLY A 43 9.86 -14.53 -5.59
C GLY A 43 9.84 -15.30 -4.28
N SER A 44 9.20 -16.47 -4.26
CA SER A 44 9.20 -17.38 -3.12
C SER A 44 9.20 -18.84 -3.54
N ASN A 45 9.50 -19.74 -2.61
CA ASN A 45 9.12 -21.15 -2.74
C ASN A 45 7.81 -21.42 -1.97
N ASP A 46 7.38 -22.68 -1.90
CA ASP A 46 6.10 -23.00 -1.27
C ASP A 46 6.16 -22.79 0.24
N LYS A 47 5.22 -22.00 0.77
CA LYS A 47 5.10 -21.72 2.21
C LYS A 47 4.74 -22.96 3.02
N LYS A 48 4.07 -23.93 2.37
CA LYS A 48 3.71 -25.22 2.96
C LYS A 48 4.47 -26.34 2.26
N ASP A 49 4.86 -27.36 3.02
CA ASP A 49 5.41 -28.59 2.46
C ASP A 49 4.31 -29.48 1.86
N SER A 50 4.70 -30.64 1.30
CA SER A 50 3.77 -31.60 0.69
C SER A 50 2.75 -32.19 1.67
N ASP A 51 3.05 -32.15 2.97
CA ASP A 51 2.18 -32.65 4.04
C ASP A 51 1.29 -31.53 4.61
N GLY A 52 1.43 -30.30 4.11
CA GLY A 52 0.67 -29.12 4.54
C GLY A 52 1.22 -28.40 5.77
N ASN A 53 2.39 -28.79 6.27
CA ASN A 53 3.06 -28.11 7.38
C ASN A 53 3.81 -26.87 6.89
N ASP A 54 4.18 -25.96 7.80
CA ASP A 54 5.05 -24.83 7.45
C ASP A 54 6.39 -25.34 6.92
N ASN A 55 6.78 -24.88 5.72
CA ASN A 55 8.03 -25.27 5.11
C ASN A 55 9.20 -24.58 5.85
N PRO A 56 10.10 -25.35 6.52
CA PRO A 56 11.22 -24.76 7.27
C PRO A 56 12.26 -24.11 6.36
N ASN A 57 12.25 -24.41 5.06
CA ASN A 57 13.11 -23.81 4.05
C ASN A 57 12.38 -22.73 3.25
N TYR A 58 11.26 -22.20 3.75
CA TYR A 58 10.55 -21.13 3.07
C TYR A 58 11.44 -19.90 2.91
N ILE A 59 11.50 -19.39 1.69
CA ILE A 59 12.20 -18.17 1.33
C ILE A 59 11.23 -17.32 0.51
N GLU A 60 11.18 -16.04 0.86
CA GLU A 60 10.46 -15.01 0.11
C GLU A 60 11.33 -13.77 0.05
N LYS A 61 11.44 -13.17 -1.14
CA LYS A 61 12.22 -11.96 -1.32
C LYS A 61 11.78 -11.17 -2.54
N THR A 62 12.05 -9.88 -2.50
CA THR A 62 11.98 -9.02 -3.68
C THR A 62 13.11 -9.37 -4.65
N VAL A 63 12.75 -9.91 -5.82
CA VAL A 63 13.70 -10.25 -6.90
C VAL A 63 13.88 -9.10 -7.90
N PHE A 64 12.94 -8.16 -7.92
CA PHE A 64 13.01 -6.92 -8.69
C PHE A 64 12.22 -5.82 -7.98
N ALA A 65 12.75 -4.60 -8.00
CA ALA A 65 12.02 -3.41 -7.57
C ALA A 65 12.37 -2.23 -8.47
N ARG A 66 11.36 -1.45 -8.85
CA ARG A 66 11.54 -0.18 -9.57
C ARG A 66 10.68 0.91 -8.95
N THR A 67 11.33 1.97 -8.49
CA THR A 67 10.65 3.20 -8.04
C THR A 67 10.36 4.11 -9.23
N LEU A 68 9.11 4.52 -9.33
CA LEU A 68 8.57 5.48 -10.30
C LEU A 68 8.22 6.76 -9.57
N LYS A 69 8.81 7.87 -9.98
CA LYS A 69 8.63 9.15 -9.31
C LYS A 69 7.20 9.66 -9.46
N ALA A 70 6.75 10.40 -8.44
CA ALA A 70 5.43 10.98 -8.38
C ALA A 70 5.03 11.72 -9.69
N ASN A 71 5.96 12.47 -10.27
CA ASN A 71 5.77 13.25 -11.50
C ASN A 71 6.01 12.49 -12.81
N GLU A 72 6.48 11.23 -12.77
CA GLU A 72 6.63 10.40 -13.97
C GLU A 72 5.28 9.81 -14.37
N THR A 73 4.98 9.83 -15.67
CA THR A 73 3.75 9.27 -16.24
C THR A 73 4.06 8.14 -17.20
N PHE A 74 3.25 7.08 -17.15
CA PHE A 74 3.34 5.90 -18.01
C PHE A 74 1.95 5.60 -18.58
N ASN A 75 1.86 5.40 -19.89
CA ASN A 75 0.61 5.26 -20.64
C ASN A 75 0.56 3.95 -21.42
N GLY A 76 0.73 2.83 -20.71
CA GLY A 76 0.81 1.51 -21.32
C GLY A 76 2.23 1.10 -21.72
N ASP A 77 3.23 1.69 -21.06
CA ASP A 77 4.63 1.37 -21.26
C ASP A 77 4.91 -0.09 -20.88
N SER A 78 5.72 -0.76 -21.68
CA SER A 78 6.11 -2.14 -21.42
C SER A 78 7.39 -2.22 -20.59
N LEU A 79 7.42 -3.16 -19.65
CA LEU A 79 8.60 -3.51 -18.88
C LEU A 79 8.83 -5.01 -19.03
N ASN A 80 9.91 -5.35 -19.73
CA ASN A 80 10.37 -6.71 -19.93
C ASN A 80 11.62 -6.95 -19.07
N ILE A 81 11.62 -8.01 -18.26
CA ILE A 81 12.69 -8.31 -17.33
C ILE A 81 13.02 -9.80 -17.44
N SER A 82 14.28 -10.14 -17.67
CA SER A 82 14.78 -11.51 -17.49
C SER A 82 15.30 -11.67 -16.07
N LEU A 83 14.79 -12.65 -15.33
CA LEU A 83 15.20 -12.95 -13.97
C LEU A 83 15.97 -14.27 -13.94
N GLU A 84 17.25 -14.18 -13.59
CA GLU A 84 18.08 -15.35 -13.28
C GLU A 84 17.60 -15.98 -11.97
N ASN A 85 16.91 -17.12 -12.05
CA ASN A 85 16.29 -17.79 -10.90
C ASN A 85 17.26 -18.75 -10.20
N THR A 86 18.41 -18.23 -9.75
CA THR A 86 19.49 -19.05 -9.16
C THR A 86 19.09 -19.77 -7.87
N GLU A 87 18.12 -19.21 -7.14
CA GLU A 87 17.58 -19.78 -5.89
C GLU A 87 16.43 -20.77 -6.11
N LYS A 88 16.04 -21.01 -7.37
CA LYS A 88 14.96 -21.93 -7.75
C LYS A 88 13.63 -21.61 -7.06
N LEU A 89 13.29 -20.33 -7.00
CA LEU A 89 12.00 -19.87 -6.49
C LEU A 89 10.90 -20.36 -7.44
N THR A 90 9.82 -20.90 -6.89
CA THR A 90 8.74 -21.53 -7.65
C THR A 90 7.52 -20.63 -7.79
N ASN A 91 7.42 -19.55 -7.02
CA ASN A 91 6.28 -18.66 -6.98
C ASN A 91 6.73 -17.22 -7.26
N PHE A 92 6.04 -16.53 -8.17
CA PHE A 92 6.29 -15.13 -8.49
C PHE A 92 5.02 -14.30 -8.40
N SER A 93 4.97 -13.36 -7.46
CA SER A 93 3.88 -12.39 -7.29
C SER A 93 4.35 -10.97 -7.63
N PHE A 94 3.37 -10.11 -7.88
CA PHE A 94 3.59 -8.74 -8.35
C PHE A 94 2.93 -7.81 -7.35
N GLU A 95 3.64 -6.79 -6.91
CA GLU A 95 3.14 -5.82 -5.93
C GLU A 95 3.35 -4.38 -6.44
N ILE A 96 2.30 -3.57 -6.31
CA ILE A 96 2.36 -2.11 -6.42
C ILE A 96 2.27 -1.55 -5.01
N SER A 97 3.25 -0.75 -4.60
CA SER A 97 3.27 -0.13 -3.27
C SER A 97 3.68 1.33 -3.33
N SER A 98 3.46 2.02 -2.22
CA SER A 98 3.90 3.38 -1.97
C SER A 98 4.03 3.57 -0.47
N THR A 99 4.71 4.63 -0.04
CA THR A 99 4.86 4.95 1.38
C THR A 99 3.69 5.76 1.95
N SER A 100 2.74 6.14 1.11
CA SER A 100 1.46 6.72 1.52
C SER A 100 0.38 6.39 0.48
N ASN A 101 -0.90 6.57 0.83
CA ASN A 101 -1.97 6.36 -0.14
C ASN A 101 -1.88 7.36 -1.30
N VAL A 102 -1.90 6.84 -2.52
CA VAL A 102 -2.06 7.60 -3.77
C VAL A 102 -3.44 7.29 -4.39
N ASP A 103 -3.77 7.88 -5.53
CA ASP A 103 -5.02 7.56 -6.23
C ASP A 103 -4.92 6.22 -6.98
N TRP A 104 -4.95 5.13 -6.22
CA TRP A 104 -4.71 3.76 -6.67
C TRP A 104 -5.60 3.34 -7.83
N LYS A 105 -6.83 3.87 -7.93
CA LYS A 105 -7.80 3.55 -9.01
C LYS A 105 -7.27 3.89 -10.41
N ASN A 106 -6.32 4.81 -10.51
CA ASN A 106 -5.76 5.29 -11.76
C ASN A 106 -4.39 4.67 -12.07
N ILE A 107 -3.92 3.73 -11.25
CA ILE A 107 -2.68 2.97 -11.48
C ILE A 107 -3.06 1.57 -11.90
N GLY A 108 -2.37 1.02 -12.89
CA GLY A 108 -2.63 -0.33 -13.37
C GLY A 108 -1.35 -1.03 -13.79
N TRP A 109 -1.16 -2.27 -13.34
CA TRP A 109 -0.05 -3.13 -13.76
C TRP A 109 -0.58 -4.49 -14.20
N GLN A 110 -0.36 -4.81 -15.47
CA GLN A 110 -0.69 -6.11 -16.05
C GLN A 110 0.61 -6.83 -16.33
N ALA A 111 0.86 -7.94 -15.63
CA ALA A 111 2.08 -8.71 -15.77
C ALA A 111 1.79 -10.14 -16.20
N SER A 112 2.79 -10.75 -16.82
CA SER A 112 2.83 -12.16 -17.15
C SER A 112 4.23 -12.71 -16.96
N VAL A 113 4.29 -13.97 -16.56
CA VAL A 113 5.52 -14.73 -16.35
C VAL A 113 5.59 -15.82 -17.41
N THR A 114 6.68 -15.81 -18.19
CA THR A 114 7.01 -16.83 -19.16
C THR A 114 8.15 -17.70 -18.63
N TYR A 115 8.01 -19.02 -18.69
CA TYR A 115 9.01 -19.98 -18.26
C TYR A 115 8.96 -21.26 -19.10
N LYS A 116 9.98 -22.11 -19.00
CA LYS A 116 9.96 -23.45 -19.60
C LYS A 116 9.65 -24.51 -18.56
N ASP A 117 8.69 -25.37 -18.87
CA ASP A 117 8.31 -26.51 -18.05
C ASP A 117 9.34 -27.66 -18.14
N SER A 118 9.09 -28.73 -17.40
CA SER A 118 9.91 -29.95 -17.39
C SER A 118 10.01 -30.67 -18.74
N ALA A 119 9.09 -30.40 -19.68
CA ALA A 119 9.14 -30.86 -21.07
C ALA A 119 9.87 -29.87 -22.00
N ASN A 120 10.44 -28.79 -21.44
CA ASN A 120 11.10 -27.70 -22.17
C ASN A 120 10.15 -26.95 -23.11
N ILE A 121 8.85 -26.96 -22.81
CA ILE A 121 7.81 -26.20 -23.51
C ILE A 121 7.61 -24.86 -22.79
N GLU A 122 7.46 -23.79 -23.56
CA GLU A 122 7.22 -22.46 -23.03
C GLU A 122 5.78 -22.32 -22.53
N GLN A 123 5.64 -21.84 -21.30
CA GLN A 123 4.39 -21.54 -20.64
C GLN A 123 4.36 -20.05 -20.30
N THR A 124 3.20 -19.41 -20.46
CA THR A 124 2.99 -18.02 -20.05
C THR A 124 1.77 -17.93 -19.15
N VAL A 125 1.94 -17.31 -17.99
CA VAL A 125 0.90 -17.15 -16.98
C VAL A 125 0.70 -15.67 -16.71
N ALA A 126 -0.52 -15.16 -16.89
CA ALA A 126 -0.88 -13.81 -16.46
C ALA A 126 -0.97 -13.77 -14.92
N VAL A 127 -0.37 -12.75 -14.32
CA VAL A 127 -0.37 -12.55 -12.87
C VAL A 127 -0.85 -11.14 -12.57
N PRO A 128 -2.02 -10.98 -11.92
CA PRO A 128 -2.47 -9.67 -11.47
C PRO A 128 -1.54 -9.13 -10.36
N ALA A 129 -1.46 -7.81 -10.25
CA ALA A 129 -0.70 -7.17 -9.20
C ALA A 129 -1.52 -6.99 -7.92
N HIS A 130 -0.87 -7.26 -6.80
CA HIS A 130 -1.34 -6.89 -5.47
C HIS A 130 -1.08 -5.39 -5.23
N TYR A 131 -2.06 -4.69 -4.67
CA TYR A 131 -1.90 -3.29 -4.26
C TYR A 131 -1.68 -3.26 -2.75
N ASN A 132 -0.43 -3.06 -2.32
CA ASN A 132 -0.15 -2.84 -0.90
C ASN A 132 -0.52 -1.39 -0.54
N THR A 133 -1.75 -1.23 -0.03
CA THR A 133 -2.35 0.06 0.32
C THR A 133 -2.51 0.20 1.82
N PHE A 134 -2.58 1.45 2.29
CA PHE A 134 -2.94 1.75 3.68
C PHE A 134 -4.46 1.81 3.81
N ALA A 135 -5.10 0.66 3.66
CA ALA A 135 -6.56 0.52 3.60
C ALA A 135 -7.25 0.67 4.97
N ASN A 136 -6.55 0.40 6.07
CA ASN A 136 -7.14 0.50 7.40
C ASN A 136 -7.16 1.96 7.88
N ALA A 137 -8.30 2.63 7.76
CA ALA A 137 -8.49 4.00 8.22
C ALA A 137 -8.83 4.03 9.71
N LEU A 138 -7.87 4.47 10.53
CA LEU A 138 -7.94 4.44 12.00
C LEU A 138 -8.27 5.80 12.61
N ALA A 139 -8.01 6.89 11.88
CA ALA A 139 -8.40 8.24 12.27
C ALA A 139 -8.72 9.07 11.03
N GLU A 140 -9.72 9.93 11.14
CA GLU A 140 -10.07 10.89 10.09
C GLU A 140 -9.32 12.22 10.28
N GLY A 141 -8.75 12.71 9.18
CA GLY A 141 -8.10 14.02 9.14
C GLY A 141 -9.07 15.16 8.84
N LYS A 142 -8.61 16.39 9.06
CA LYS A 142 -9.31 17.61 8.60
C LYS A 142 -8.38 18.46 7.75
N PRO A 143 -8.87 19.11 6.68
CA PRO A 143 -8.07 20.02 5.90
C PRO A 143 -7.69 21.25 6.74
N TYR A 144 -6.45 21.69 6.56
CA TYR A 144 -5.97 22.98 7.01
C TYR A 144 -5.97 23.98 5.84
N LEU A 145 -6.71 25.09 5.95
CA LEU A 145 -6.71 26.15 4.94
C LEU A 145 -5.54 27.11 5.21
N THR A 146 -4.57 27.11 4.31
CA THR A 146 -3.40 27.99 4.38
C THR A 146 -3.76 29.46 4.19
N THR A 147 -3.07 30.30 4.95
CA THR A 147 -3.18 31.77 4.94
C THR A 147 -1.93 32.42 4.36
N ALA A 148 -1.96 33.74 4.17
CA ALA A 148 -0.81 34.49 3.62
C ALA A 148 0.47 34.43 4.47
N THR A 149 0.37 34.08 5.75
CA THR A 149 1.54 33.93 6.64
C THR A 149 2.20 32.56 6.53
N ASP A 150 1.49 31.56 5.98
CA ASP A 150 1.96 30.18 5.87
C ASP A 150 2.84 30.00 4.62
N THR A 151 4.03 30.59 4.62
CA THR A 151 5.00 30.46 3.51
C THR A 151 5.90 29.24 3.67
N ILE A 152 6.40 29.02 4.87
CA ILE A 152 7.13 27.82 5.28
C ILE A 152 6.40 27.23 6.48
N MET A 153 5.89 26.02 6.32
CA MET A 153 5.23 25.26 7.36
C MET A 153 6.26 24.47 8.14
N VAL A 154 6.14 24.50 9.47
CA VAL A 154 6.88 23.64 10.38
C VAL A 154 5.84 22.88 11.19
N VAL A 155 5.84 21.56 11.00
CA VAL A 155 4.76 20.70 11.48
C VAL A 155 5.37 19.62 12.37
N SER A 156 4.95 19.60 13.63
CA SER A 156 5.30 18.54 14.58
C SER A 156 4.19 17.50 14.59
N PRO A 157 4.47 16.21 14.41
CA PRO A 157 3.47 15.19 14.54
C PRO A 157 3.01 15.05 16.01
N VAL A 158 1.73 14.78 16.21
CA VAL A 158 1.13 14.54 17.53
C VAL A 158 0.28 13.26 17.43
N LEU A 159 0.87 12.16 17.88
CA LEU A 159 0.30 10.82 17.78
C LEU A 159 0.31 10.16 19.15
N THR A 160 -0.83 9.60 19.54
CA THR A 160 -0.96 8.77 20.75
C THR A 160 -1.40 7.38 20.34
N LEU A 161 -0.63 6.39 20.80
CA LEU A 161 -0.89 4.97 20.58
C LEU A 161 -1.18 4.31 21.92
N SER A 162 -2.15 3.40 21.96
CA SER A 162 -2.51 2.63 23.16
C SER A 162 -1.61 1.41 23.37
N ASP A 163 -0.93 0.94 22.31
CA ASP A 163 -0.07 -0.24 22.33
C ASP A 163 1.42 0.14 22.29
N ASN A 164 2.13 -0.22 23.36
CA ASN A 164 3.58 0.00 23.49
C ASN A 164 4.41 -1.01 22.69
N SER A 165 3.80 -2.03 22.09
CA SER A 165 4.49 -2.98 21.21
C SER A 165 4.77 -2.41 19.81
N ILE A 166 4.11 -1.31 19.44
CA ILE A 166 4.29 -0.65 18.14
C ILE A 166 5.69 -0.03 18.05
N ASN A 167 6.40 -0.36 16.99
CA ASN A 167 7.78 0.06 16.73
C ASN A 167 8.01 0.23 15.23
N GLY A 168 9.03 0.98 14.84
CA GLY A 168 9.43 1.15 13.44
C GLY A 168 9.25 2.57 12.95
N GLN A 169 8.75 2.74 11.73
CA GLN A 169 8.57 4.06 11.11
C GLN A 169 7.12 4.29 10.66
N VAL A 170 6.62 5.49 10.88
CA VAL A 170 5.37 6.00 10.30
C VAL A 170 5.70 7.16 9.37
N THR A 171 5.09 7.17 8.19
CA THR A 171 5.28 8.26 7.22
C THR A 171 4.18 9.30 7.41
N LEU A 172 4.54 10.56 7.66
CA LEU A 172 3.62 11.70 7.62
C LEU A 172 3.76 12.40 6.28
N THR A 173 2.63 12.62 5.62
CA THR A 173 2.53 13.41 4.39
C THR A 173 1.69 14.66 4.60
N ALA A 174 2.00 15.70 3.84
CA ALA A 174 1.21 16.90 3.66
C ALA A 174 0.83 16.99 2.18
N LYS A 175 -0.46 16.89 1.88
CA LYS A 175 -0.98 16.84 0.50
C LYS A 175 -1.95 17.98 0.26
N THR A 176 -1.90 18.58 -0.92
CA THR A 176 -3.00 19.35 -1.48
C THR A 176 -3.89 18.42 -2.30
N GLU A 177 -4.95 18.96 -2.92
CA GLU A 177 -5.84 18.18 -3.79
C GLU A 177 -5.07 17.47 -4.93
N ASP A 178 -4.00 18.09 -5.43
CA ASP A 178 -3.31 17.63 -6.64
C ASP A 178 -1.83 17.26 -6.42
N ALA A 179 -1.27 17.47 -5.23
CA ALA A 179 0.18 17.33 -5.03
C ALA A 179 0.60 16.92 -3.62
N LEU A 180 1.72 16.20 -3.54
CA LEU A 180 2.50 16.05 -2.31
C LEU A 180 3.40 17.26 -2.13
N ILE A 181 3.22 17.98 -1.02
CA ILE A 181 4.01 19.18 -0.73
C ILE A 181 4.96 18.99 0.45
N GLY A 182 4.76 17.96 1.27
CA GLY A 182 5.67 17.59 2.34
C GLY A 182 5.57 16.11 2.67
N LYS A 183 6.70 15.50 3.03
CA LYS A 183 6.77 14.09 3.43
C LYS A 183 7.96 13.86 4.34
N LYS A 184 7.77 13.10 5.41
CA LYS A 184 8.84 12.63 6.28
C LYS A 184 8.41 11.40 7.06
N SER A 185 9.33 10.46 7.25
CA SER A 185 9.14 9.31 8.14
C SER A 185 9.65 9.63 9.53
N PHE A 186 8.90 9.17 10.54
CA PHE A 186 9.16 9.40 11.96
C PHE A 186 9.28 8.06 12.66
N ASN A 187 10.25 7.93 13.56
CA ASN A 187 10.47 6.70 14.31
C ASN A 187 9.45 6.58 15.45
N ILE A 188 8.93 5.37 15.65
CA ILE A 188 8.17 4.96 16.82
C ILE A 188 9.01 3.93 17.58
N GLU A 189 9.19 4.16 18.88
CA GLU A 189 9.83 3.20 19.77
C GLU A 189 8.96 3.00 21.00
N ASN A 190 8.62 1.75 21.29
CA ASN A 190 7.77 1.34 22.40
C ASN A 190 6.44 2.10 22.46
N GLY A 191 5.76 2.25 21.31
CA GLY A 191 4.52 3.01 21.14
C GLY A 191 4.68 4.53 21.18
N ILE A 192 5.90 5.06 21.33
CA ILE A 192 6.16 6.49 21.45
C ILE A 192 6.78 7.03 20.17
N LEU A 193 6.10 7.98 19.52
CA LEU A 193 6.63 8.71 18.39
C LEU A 193 7.80 9.62 18.83
N LYS A 194 8.94 9.51 18.15
CA LYS A 194 10.10 10.37 18.42
C LYS A 194 9.86 11.79 17.93
N ALA A 195 10.22 12.75 18.77
CA ALA A 195 10.08 14.16 18.47
C ALA A 195 10.96 14.56 17.28
N ASP A 196 10.32 15.10 16.24
CA ASP A 196 10.97 15.70 15.08
C ASP A 196 9.93 16.59 14.37
N THR A 197 10.30 17.27 13.29
CA THR A 197 9.41 18.14 12.50
C THR A 197 9.51 17.85 11.01
N LEU A 198 8.38 18.01 10.32
CA LEU A 198 8.28 18.10 8.88
C LEU A 198 8.26 19.59 8.48
N ARG A 199 9.13 19.96 7.54
CA ARG A 199 9.22 21.34 7.02
C ARG A 199 8.99 21.35 5.52
N PHE A 200 8.14 22.24 5.04
CA PHE A 200 7.86 22.39 3.61
C PHE A 200 7.35 23.80 3.29
N ALA A 201 7.52 24.21 2.04
CA ALA A 201 6.95 25.46 1.53
C ALA A 201 5.49 25.24 1.10
N THR A 202 4.66 26.26 1.28
CA THR A 202 3.29 26.27 0.75
C THR A 202 2.87 27.67 0.31
N THR A 203 1.71 27.77 -0.31
CA THR A 203 1.11 29.01 -0.79
C THR A 203 -0.28 29.17 -0.19
N ALA A 204 -0.65 30.41 0.11
CA ALA A 204 -1.95 30.75 0.68
C ALA A 204 -3.15 30.28 -0.17
N GLY A 205 -4.28 30.02 0.49
CA GLY A 205 -5.55 29.68 -0.15
C GLY A 205 -5.68 28.22 -0.60
N LYS A 206 -4.75 27.36 -0.19
CA LYS A 206 -4.80 25.91 -0.46
C LYS A 206 -5.17 25.14 0.80
N ASN A 207 -6.02 24.12 0.64
CA ASN A 207 -6.24 23.12 1.67
C ASN A 207 -5.06 22.14 1.70
N ILE A 208 -4.62 21.79 2.90
CA ILE A 208 -3.62 20.76 3.15
C ILE A 208 -4.22 19.68 4.03
N TRP A 209 -4.08 18.43 3.62
CA TRP A 209 -4.39 17.26 4.43
C TRP A 209 -3.10 16.65 4.96
N PHE A 210 -3.12 16.31 6.24
CA PHE A 210 -2.04 15.60 6.91
C PHE A 210 -2.45 14.14 7.10
N GLU A 211 -1.60 13.21 6.67
CA GLU A 211 -1.89 11.78 6.71
C GLU A 211 -0.68 10.99 7.19
N TYR A 212 -0.90 10.17 8.21
CA TYR A 212 0.03 9.14 8.65
C TYR A 212 -0.21 7.84 7.87
N SER A 213 0.86 7.17 7.47
CA SER A 213 0.85 5.86 6.83
C SER A 213 1.82 4.93 7.56
N TYR A 214 1.28 3.88 8.19
CA TYR A 214 2.03 2.90 8.98
C TYR A 214 2.11 1.55 8.22
N PRO A 215 3.31 1.06 7.89
CA PRO A 215 3.52 -0.08 6.98
C PRO A 215 3.43 -1.43 7.71
N ALA A 216 2.34 -1.62 8.45
CA ALA A 216 1.97 -2.92 9.01
C ALA A 216 0.50 -2.89 9.44
N ALA A 217 -0.12 -4.06 9.54
CA ALA A 217 -1.42 -4.20 10.17
C ALA A 217 -1.33 -3.94 11.68
N ILE A 218 -2.30 -3.18 12.20
CA ILE A 218 -2.48 -2.90 13.62
C ILE A 218 -3.96 -2.96 13.99
N SER A 219 -4.25 -3.20 15.27
CA SER A 219 -5.63 -3.25 15.77
C SER A 219 -6.34 -1.90 15.60
N ASN A 220 -7.65 -1.94 15.37
CA ASN A 220 -8.49 -0.75 15.19
C ASN A 220 -8.52 0.18 16.41
N GLU A 221 -8.17 -0.33 17.60
CA GLU A 221 -8.13 0.44 18.85
C GLU A 221 -6.75 1.03 19.17
N THR A 222 -5.75 0.77 18.31
CA THR A 222 -4.34 1.15 18.55
C THR A 222 -4.14 2.66 18.54
N VAL A 223 -4.81 3.38 17.63
CA VAL A 223 -4.63 4.83 17.45
C VAL A 223 -5.70 5.56 18.25
N THR A 224 -5.31 6.16 19.37
CA THR A 224 -6.26 6.90 20.22
C THR A 224 -6.38 8.37 19.83
N SER A 225 -5.35 8.93 19.20
CA SER A 225 -5.40 10.29 18.63
C SER A 225 -4.33 10.48 17.55
N ALA A 226 -4.71 11.06 16.41
CA ALA A 226 -3.79 11.47 15.36
C ALA A 226 -4.03 12.93 14.96
N SER A 227 -3.02 13.76 15.12
CA SER A 227 -3.04 15.17 14.74
C SER A 227 -1.64 15.66 14.39
N VAL A 228 -1.55 16.91 13.98
CA VAL A 228 -0.30 17.64 13.85
C VAL A 228 -0.40 18.98 14.56
N SER A 229 0.73 19.47 15.05
CA SER A 229 0.89 20.81 15.60
C SER A 229 1.66 21.68 14.60
N ILE A 230 0.98 22.66 14.04
CA ILE A 230 1.53 23.62 13.08
C ILE A 230 2.10 24.80 13.86
N LEU A 231 3.37 25.11 13.66
CA LEU A 231 3.97 26.30 14.23
C LEU A 231 3.55 27.56 13.45
N LYS A 232 3.01 28.57 14.15
CA LYS A 232 2.45 29.81 13.57
C LYS A 232 3.34 31.04 13.70
N ASP A 233 4.37 30.99 14.54
CA ASP A 233 5.33 32.07 14.67
C ASP A 233 6.77 31.54 14.59
N ALA A 234 7.71 32.45 14.34
CA ALA A 234 9.13 32.09 14.31
C ALA A 234 9.69 31.75 15.70
N ALA A 235 9.00 32.14 16.77
CA ALA A 235 9.46 31.99 18.15
C ALA A 235 9.15 30.61 18.75
N GLY A 236 8.30 29.79 18.12
CA GLY A 236 7.89 28.51 18.68
C GLY A 236 6.65 28.57 19.58
N LEU A 237 6.04 29.75 19.76
CA LEU A 237 5.14 30.03 20.89
C LEU A 237 3.66 29.86 20.56
N VAL A 238 3.28 30.14 19.31
CA VAL A 238 1.91 29.94 18.83
C VAL A 238 1.86 28.70 17.95
N THR A 239 1.03 27.75 18.34
CA THR A 239 0.77 26.54 17.56
C THR A 239 -0.72 26.34 17.30
N GLU A 240 -1.04 25.76 16.16
CA GLU A 240 -2.39 25.33 15.81
C GLU A 240 -2.43 23.81 15.65
N ASN A 241 -3.38 23.14 16.31
CA ASN A 241 -3.56 21.71 16.17
C ASN A 241 -4.56 21.39 15.05
N VAL A 242 -4.22 20.44 14.19
CA VAL A 242 -5.07 19.98 13.09
C VAL A 242 -5.16 18.46 13.12
N LEU A 243 -6.36 17.92 13.03
CA LEU A 243 -6.56 16.47 12.95
C LEU A 243 -5.93 15.90 11.68
N ALA A 244 -5.21 14.80 11.82
CA ALA A 244 -4.53 14.13 10.74
C ALA A 244 -5.16 12.74 10.53
N GLY A 245 -5.27 12.33 9.27
CA GLY A 245 -5.68 10.97 8.97
C GLY A 245 -4.62 9.99 9.45
N PHE A 246 -5.03 8.82 9.93
CA PHE A 246 -4.10 7.73 10.20
C PHE A 246 -4.55 6.49 9.44
N TYR A 247 -3.65 5.97 8.63
CA TYR A 247 -3.89 4.79 7.80
C TYR A 247 -2.81 3.74 8.05
N ALA A 248 -3.21 2.49 8.15
CA ALA A 248 -2.33 1.34 8.27
C ALA A 248 -2.58 0.35 7.13
N GLU A 249 -1.63 -0.54 6.89
CA GLU A 249 -1.89 -1.73 6.08
C GLU A 249 -2.99 -2.59 6.74
N ASN A 250 -3.62 -3.46 5.96
CA ASN A 250 -4.68 -4.33 6.45
C ASN A 250 -4.25 -5.79 6.34
N ASP A 251 -4.67 -6.60 7.30
CA ASP A 251 -4.55 -8.05 7.16
C ASP A 251 -5.48 -8.52 6.05
N ASN A 252 -4.97 -9.34 5.12
CA ASN A 252 -5.81 -10.02 4.15
C ASN A 252 -6.53 -11.20 4.84
N LEU A 253 -7.65 -10.90 5.49
CA LEU A 253 -8.47 -11.89 6.17
C LEU A 253 -9.35 -12.72 5.20
N GLY A 254 -9.22 -12.56 3.88
CA GLY A 254 -9.97 -13.38 2.90
C GLY A 254 -11.24 -12.73 2.34
N PHE A 255 -11.55 -11.49 2.70
CA PHE A 255 -12.60 -10.67 2.06
C PHE A 255 -12.07 -9.69 1.00
N GLY A 256 -10.77 -9.75 0.68
CA GLY A 256 -10.11 -8.71 -0.08
C GLY A 256 -9.95 -7.42 0.74
N MET A 257 -9.10 -6.51 0.26
CA MET A 257 -8.87 -5.24 0.95
C MET A 257 -10.05 -4.28 0.74
N LEU A 258 -10.48 -3.61 1.82
CA LEU A 258 -11.41 -2.48 1.70
C LEU A 258 -10.69 -1.28 1.08
N TYR A 259 -11.20 -0.75 -0.01
CA TYR A 259 -10.73 0.50 -0.59
C TYR A 259 -11.67 1.64 -0.19
N ARG A 260 -11.17 2.59 0.62
CA ARG A 260 -11.96 3.71 1.17
C ARG A 260 -13.23 3.25 1.90
N GLY A 261 -13.13 2.16 2.66
CA GLY A 261 -14.24 1.57 3.40
C GLY A 261 -15.22 0.73 2.56
N TRP A 262 -15.01 0.61 1.25
CA TRP A 262 -15.80 -0.24 0.36
C TRP A 262 -15.02 -1.50 -0.04
N GLY A 263 -15.69 -2.63 -0.07
CA GLY A 263 -15.10 -3.89 -0.55
C GLY A 263 -16.17 -4.84 -1.06
N GLY A 264 -15.74 -5.88 -1.76
CA GLY A 264 -16.59 -6.94 -2.26
C GLY A 264 -16.07 -8.29 -1.79
N PHE A 265 -16.96 -9.24 -1.56
CA PHE A 265 -16.59 -10.62 -1.23
C PHE A 265 -17.10 -11.57 -2.30
N VAL A 266 -16.44 -12.72 -2.44
CA VAL A 266 -16.87 -13.77 -3.37
C VAL A 266 -17.75 -14.77 -2.62
N TYR A 267 -18.94 -15.02 -3.17
CA TYR A 267 -19.84 -16.06 -2.67
C TYR A 267 -19.86 -17.23 -3.65
N ASN A 268 -19.55 -18.43 -3.17
CA ASN A 268 -19.59 -19.63 -4.00
C ASN A 268 -21.04 -19.89 -4.47
N SER A 269 -21.24 -19.90 -5.79
CA SER A 269 -22.55 -20.07 -6.44
C SER A 269 -22.88 -21.54 -6.77
N ALA A 270 -22.04 -22.49 -6.36
CA ALA A 270 -22.25 -23.93 -6.54
C ALA A 270 -23.52 -24.43 -5.84
N GLU A 271 -23.89 -25.69 -6.10
CA GLU A 271 -25.03 -26.37 -5.46
C GLU A 271 -26.37 -25.65 -5.70
N GLY A 272 -26.51 -25.01 -6.87
CA GLY A 272 -27.75 -24.33 -7.26
C GLY A 272 -27.98 -22.98 -6.57
N ARG A 273 -26.95 -22.41 -5.92
CA ARG A 273 -27.04 -21.11 -5.25
C ARG A 273 -27.03 -19.91 -6.20
N TYR A 274 -26.57 -20.08 -7.44
CA TYR A 274 -26.54 -19.02 -8.46
C TYR A 274 -27.89 -18.32 -8.71
N ALA A 275 -29.01 -18.97 -8.41
CA ALA A 275 -30.37 -18.44 -8.62
C ALA A 275 -31.09 -18.08 -7.30
N LYS A 276 -30.37 -18.02 -6.17
CA LYS A 276 -30.94 -17.75 -4.84
C LYS A 276 -30.28 -16.52 -4.21
N PRO A 277 -30.97 -15.81 -3.30
CA PRO A 277 -30.31 -14.82 -2.43
C PRO A 277 -29.13 -15.43 -1.67
N ILE A 278 -28.19 -14.59 -1.24
CA ILE A 278 -27.05 -15.01 -0.41
C ILE A 278 -27.58 -15.59 0.90
N ASP A 279 -27.09 -16.77 1.27
CA ASP A 279 -27.39 -17.39 2.56
C ASP A 279 -26.33 -16.93 3.57
N GLU A 280 -26.68 -15.95 4.39
CA GLU A 280 -25.78 -15.36 5.39
C GLU A 280 -25.29 -16.39 6.42
N SER A 281 -26.01 -17.49 6.65
CA SER A 281 -25.60 -18.54 7.60
C SER A 281 -24.39 -19.35 7.14
N LEU A 282 -24.10 -19.32 5.83
CA LEU A 282 -22.95 -19.98 5.22
C LEU A 282 -21.72 -19.06 5.17
N LEU A 283 -21.89 -17.77 5.48
CA LEU A 283 -20.79 -16.82 5.54
C LEU A 283 -20.00 -17.10 6.83
N LYS A 284 -18.71 -17.37 6.65
CA LYS A 284 -17.77 -17.46 7.76
C LYS A 284 -16.99 -16.15 7.79
N LEU A 285 -17.14 -15.42 8.89
CA LEU A 285 -16.17 -14.37 9.21
C LEU A 285 -14.83 -15.07 9.53
N PRO A 286 -13.70 -14.53 9.02
CA PRO A 286 -12.35 -14.95 9.36
C PRO A 286 -12.09 -14.92 10.86
#